data_AF-A0A495PYB0-F1
#
_entry.id   AF-A0A495PYB0-F1
#
_cell.length_a   1.000
_cell.length_b   1.000
_cell.length_c   1.000
_cell.angle_alpha   90.00
_cell.angle_beta   90.00
_cell.angle_gamma   90.00
#
_symmetry.space_group_name_H-M   'P 1'
#
loop_
_entity.id
_entity.type
_entity.pdbx_description
1 polymer ?
#
loop_
_entity_poly.entity_id
_entity_poly.type
_entity_poly.pdbx_seq_one_letter_code
_entity_poly.pdbx_strand_id
1 'polypeptide(L)' 'MRMHYIDSWSFIIFMIFYSLIYRTYIDGLRLVSKGVIDKADIWKMFYNGRRFQNFKELYFK' A
#
# COMPACT_ATOMS: atom_id res chain seq x y z
N MET A 1 -7.21 -1.23 -36.35
CA MET A 1 -6.79 -1.62 -34.98
C MET A 1 -8.02 -1.69 -34.10
N ARG A 2 -8.33 -2.85 -33.49
CA ARG A 2 -9.49 -3.00 -32.60
C ARG A 2 -9.06 -2.55 -31.20
N MET A 3 -9.60 -1.45 -30.69
CA MET A 3 -9.30 -1.00 -29.33
C MET A 3 -10.06 -1.88 -28.32
N HIS A 4 -9.31 -2.62 -27.51
CA HIS A 4 -9.83 -3.31 -26.34
C HIS A 4 -9.79 -2.35 -25.16
N TYR A 5 -10.94 -1.75 -24.85
CA TYR A 5 -11.07 -0.88 -23.68
C TYR A 5 -11.13 -1.74 -22.41
N ILE A 6 -10.53 -1.24 -21.34
CA ILE A 6 -10.62 -1.86 -20.02
C ILE A 6 -12.02 -1.58 -19.47
N ASP A 7 -12.70 -2.64 -19.05
CA ASP A 7 -14.00 -2.54 -18.39
C ASP A 7 -13.88 -1.74 -17.07
N SER A 8 -14.89 -0.92 -16.77
CA SER A 8 -14.87 0.00 -15.64
C SER A 8 -14.76 -0.72 -14.29
N TRP A 9 -15.38 -1.90 -14.13
CA TRP A 9 -15.24 -2.69 -12.91
C TRP A 9 -13.84 -3.22 -12.74
N SER A 10 -13.25 -3.70 -13.83
CA SER A 10 -11.85 -4.15 -13.84
C SER A 10 -10.91 -3.03 -13.39
N PHE A 11 -11.11 -1.80 -13.91
CA PHE A 11 -10.35 -0.63 -13.50
C PHE A 11 -10.49 -0.32 -12.00
N ILE A 12 -11.73 -0.35 -11.48
CA ILE A 12 -12.00 -0.10 -10.06
C ILE A 12 -11.34 -1.16 -9.16
N ILE A 13 -11.41 -2.43 -9.54
CA ILE A 13 -10.77 -3.52 -8.81
C ILE A 13 -9.26 -3.32 -8.77
N PHE A 14 -8.63 -2.98 -9.90
CA PHE A 14 -7.20 -2.69 -9.93
C PHE A 14 -6.83 -1.46 -9.10
N MET A 15 -7.66 -0.41 -9.10
CA MET A 15 -7.48 0.76 -8.23
C MET A 15 -7.53 0.38 -6.75
N ILE A 16 -8.49 -0.44 -6.34
CA ILE A 16 -8.61 -0.92 -4.96
C ILE A 16 -7.39 -1.77 -4.61
N PHE A 17 -7.01 -2.73 -5.45
CA PHE A 17 -5.85 -3.59 -5.23
C PHE A 17 -4.55 -2.78 -5.13
N TYR A 18 -4.37 -1.80 -6.00
CA TYR A 18 -3.24 -0.88 -5.96
C TYR A 18 -3.22 -0.07 -4.65
N SER A 19 -4.35 0.50 -4.24
CA SER A 19 -4.41 1.37 -3.06
C SER A 19 -4.28 0.62 -1.73
N LEU A 20 -4.77 -0.62 -1.65
CA LEU A 20 -4.83 -1.40 -0.42
C LEU A 20 -3.66 -2.37 -0.29
N ILE A 21 -3.31 -3.09 -1.35
CA ILE A 21 -2.29 -4.14 -1.29
C ILE A 21 -0.93 -3.56 -1.67
N TYR A 22 -0.82 -3.06 -2.90
CA TYR A 22 0.47 -2.57 -3.40
C TYR A 22 1.00 -1.42 -2.54
N ARG A 23 0.14 -0.45 -2.22
CA ARG A 23 0.56 0.70 -1.42
C ARG A 23 0.93 0.33 0.01
N THR A 24 0.19 -0.57 0.67
CA THR A 24 0.54 -1.03 2.02
C THR A 24 1.88 -1.77 2.02
N TYR A 25 2.14 -2.58 0.99
CA TYR A 25 3.39 -3.31 0.87
C TYR A 25 4.60 -2.38 0.65
N ILE A 26 4.49 -1.42 -0.28
CA ILE A 26 5.57 -0.45 -0.55
C ILE A 26 5.81 0.47 0.65
N ASP A 27 4.75 0.98 1.28
CA ASP A 27 4.85 1.81 2.48
C ASP A 27 5.51 1.02 3.63
N GLY A 28 5.13 -0.24 3.82
CA GLY A 28 5.74 -1.12 4.82
C GLY A 28 7.21 -1.42 4.53
N LEU A 29 7.57 -1.70 3.27
CA LEU A 29 8.98 -1.90 2.89
C LEU A 29 9.86 -0.68 3.17
N ARG A 30 9.32 0.54 2.97
CA ARG A 30 10.04 1.77 3.34
C ARG A 30 10.26 1.86 4.85
N LEU A 31 9.26 1.51 5.65
CA LEU A 31 9.40 1.49 7.11
C LEU A 31 10.39 0.42 7.59
N VAL A 32 10.41 -0.75 6.94
CA VAL A 32 11.43 -1.77 7.18
C VAL A 32 12.82 -1.23 6.87
N SER A 33 13.00 -0.55 5.73
CA SER A 33 14.30 0.03 5.38
C SER A 33 14.77 1.11 6.36
N LYS A 34 13.83 1.76 7.07
CA LYS A 34 14.12 2.73 8.15
C LYS A 34 14.30 2.06 9.52
N GLY A 35 14.15 0.74 9.62
CA GLY A 35 14.25 -0.01 10.88
C GLY A 35 13.08 0.21 11.85
N VAL A 36 11.96 0.74 11.37
CA VAL A 36 10.79 1.09 12.20
C VAL A 36 9.92 -0.13 12.52
N ILE A 37 9.76 -1.01 11.53
CA ILE A 37 8.97 -2.24 11.63
C ILE A 37 9.73 -3.39 11.01
N ASP A 38 9.37 -4.62 11.39
CA ASP A 38 9.83 -5.82 10.70
C ASP A 38 9.00 -6.13 9.45
N LYS A 39 9.57 -6.90 8.51
CA LYS A 39 8.85 -7.36 7.30
C LYS A 39 7.56 -8.12 7.63
N ALA A 40 7.55 -8.87 8.73
CA ALA A 40 6.36 -9.60 9.18
C ALA A 40 5.22 -8.67 9.64
N ASP A 41 5.53 -7.41 9.96
CA ASP A 41 4.58 -6.43 10.47
C ASP A 41 3.96 -5.55 9.37
N ILE A 42 4.42 -5.66 8.12
CA ILE A 42 3.91 -4.88 6.97
C ILE A 42 2.38 -5.01 6.85
N TRP A 43 1.86 -6.24 6.89
CA TRP A 43 0.41 -6.47 6.79
C TRP A 43 -0.36 -6.04 8.04
N LYS A 44 0.29 -5.91 9.20
CA LYS A 44 -0.33 -5.38 10.42
C LYS A 44 -0.65 -3.88 10.30
N MET A 45 -0.02 -3.17 9.36
CA MET A 45 -0.36 -1.78 9.04
C MET A 45 -1.74 -1.63 8.42
N PHE A 46 -2.25 -2.67 7.76
CA PHE A 46 -3.55 -2.62 7.08
C PHE A 46 -4.72 -2.61 8.07
N TYR A 47 -4.66 -3.43 9.12
CA TYR A 47 -5.80 -3.68 10.00
C TYR A 47 -5.77 -2.87 11.30
N ASN A 48 -4.59 -2.45 11.78
CA ASN A 48 -4.44 -2.01 13.18
C ASN A 48 -4.18 -0.51 13.38
N GLY A 49 -4.59 0.36 12.45
CA GLY A 49 -4.41 1.82 12.57
C GLY A 49 -2.96 2.33 12.60
N ARG A 50 -1.97 1.43 12.66
CA ARG A 50 -0.53 1.73 12.68
C ARG A 50 -0.05 2.49 11.44
N ARG A 51 -0.83 2.48 10.36
CA ARG A 51 -0.58 3.30 9.17
C ARG A 51 -0.49 4.79 9.51
N PHE A 52 -1.33 5.29 10.42
CA PHE A 52 -1.28 6.69 10.87
C PHE A 52 -0.15 6.97 11.86
N GLN A 53 0.17 6.02 12.73
CA GLN A 53 1.32 6.15 13.65
C GLN A 53 2.64 6.28 12.87
N ASN A 54 2.81 5.48 11.82
CA ASN A 54 4.03 5.49 11.00
C ASN A 54 3.96 6.49 9.84
N PHE A 55 2.85 7.21 9.65
CA PHE A 55 2.67 8.18 8.56
C PHE A 55 3.71 9.31 8.65
N LYS A 56 3.97 9.78 9.88
CA LYS A 56 4.97 10.82 10.12
C LYS A 56 6.38 10.36 9.74
N GLU A 57 6.70 9.11 10.02
CA GLU A 57 8.00 8.52 9.65
C GLU A 57 8.12 8.17 8.18
N LEU A 58 7.01 7.93 7.48
CA LEU A 58 7.00 7.68 6.03
C LEU A 58 7.21 8.96 5.20
N TYR A 59 6.63 10.08 5.61
CA TYR A 59 6.51 11.28 4.76
C TYR A 59 7.21 12.54 5.30
N PHE A 60 7.55 12.61 6.59
CA PHE A 60 8.11 13.83 7.22
C PHE A 60 9.48 13.64 7.87
N LYS A 61 10.08 12.46 7.71
CA LYS A 61 11.43 12.09 8.18
C LYS A 61 12.14 11.33 7.07
#